data_AF-A0A933GD19-F1
#
_entry.id   AF-A0A933GD19-F1
#
_cell.length_a   1.000
_cell.length_b   1.000
_cell.length_c   1.000
_cell.angle_alpha   90.00
_cell.angle_beta   90.00
_cell.angle_gamma   90.00
#
_symmetry.space_group_name_H-M   'P 1'
#
loop_
_entity.id
_entity.type
_entity.pdbx_description
1 polymer ?
#
loop_
_entity_poly.entity_id
_entity_poly.type
_entity_poly.pdbx_seq_one_letter_code
_entity_poly.pdbx_strand_id
1 'polypeptide(L)'
;MPVYSHSRLSVYETCPRQYKFQYLDRLDVPEIETVERFLGSRVHEALEALYLNVRFGRIPSLENLLDFLRKAWQEAWHDDVLIQQSDLTADDYRRASAADPVGWVDQLGELKDQRKATLAELDAEIEALERRIADYAAEEGLEAVFGATYYARVRRSERVRYPLTDDPRRQELEDVLRRHGRWGEVSALDIRALPSRVRSGEWPPELVQAVLPFETRGETVTVRISKRPNAG
;
A
#
# COMPACT_ATOMS: atom_id res chain seq x y z
N MET A 1 31.74 42.30 -31.43
CA MET A 1 30.59 41.72 -32.13
C MET A 1 29.35 41.97 -31.29
N PRO A 2 28.24 42.48 -31.84
CA PRO A 2 26.99 42.55 -31.07
C PRO A 2 26.54 41.12 -30.74
N VAL A 3 26.42 40.81 -29.46
CA VAL A 3 25.94 39.51 -28.97
C VAL A 3 24.42 39.51 -29.14
N TYR A 4 23.91 38.80 -30.14
CA TYR A 4 22.48 38.61 -30.32
C TYR A 4 22.00 37.53 -29.35
N SER A 5 21.08 37.88 -28.45
CA SER A 5 20.42 36.88 -27.60
C SER A 5 19.33 36.18 -28.40
N HIS A 6 19.18 34.87 -28.21
CA HIS A 6 18.18 34.05 -28.89
C HIS A 6 16.75 34.61 -28.67
N SER A 7 16.51 35.19 -27.49
CA SER A 7 15.27 35.88 -27.15
C SER A 7 15.00 37.13 -28.00
N ARG A 8 16.03 37.93 -28.28
CA ARG A 8 15.91 39.16 -29.09
C ARG A 8 15.60 38.86 -30.55
N LEU A 9 16.22 37.82 -31.10
CA LEU A 9 15.98 37.38 -32.48
C LEU A 9 14.57 36.81 -32.64
N SER A 10 14.15 35.95 -31.70
CA SER A 10 12.81 35.37 -31.70
C SER A 10 11.69 36.42 -31.62
N VAL A 11 11.87 37.50 -30.84
CA VAL A 11 10.92 38.63 -30.79
C VAL A 11 10.88 39.41 -32.11
N TYR A 12 12.04 39.62 -32.76
CA TYR A 12 12.09 40.30 -34.06
C TYR A 12 11.39 39.49 -35.16
N GLU A 13 11.61 38.17 -35.18
CA GLU A 13 10.95 37.25 -36.12
C GLU A 13 9.44 37.21 -35.94
N THR A 14 8.97 37.28 -34.68
CA THR A 14 7.54 37.28 -34.37
C THR A 14 6.88 38.62 -34.74
N CYS A 15 7.51 39.75 -34.39
CA CYS A 15 7.01 41.08 -34.75
C CYS A 15 8.13 42.16 -34.71
N PRO A 16 8.57 42.68 -35.86
CA PRO A 16 9.62 43.71 -35.92
C PRO A 16 9.26 45.01 -35.18
N ARG A 17 7.96 45.34 -35.07
CA ARG A 17 7.48 46.50 -34.31
C ARG A 17 7.58 46.28 -32.80
N GLN A 18 7.29 45.08 -32.30
CA GLN A 18 7.45 44.75 -30.88
C GLN A 18 8.91 44.82 -30.47
N TYR A 19 9.81 44.30 -31.31
CA TYR A 19 11.26 44.42 -31.10
C TYR A 19 11.71 45.88 -31.00
N LYS A 20 11.19 46.75 -31.89
CA LYS A 20 11.48 48.18 -31.84
C LYS A 20 11.04 48.79 -30.51
N PHE A 21 9.80 48.57 -30.08
CA PHE A 21 9.29 49.13 -28.83
C PHE A 21 10.04 48.63 -27.59
N GLN A 22 10.40 47.35 -27.55
CA GLN A 22 11.02 46.72 -26.38
C GLN A 22 12.54 46.99 -26.28
N TYR A 23 13.26 46.95 -27.40
CA TYR A 23 14.74 46.99 -27.38
C TYR A 23 15.35 48.28 -27.94
N LEU A 24 14.67 48.98 -28.87
CA LEU A 24 15.16 50.23 -29.46
C LEU A 24 14.58 51.45 -28.73
N ASP A 25 13.25 51.53 -28.65
CA ASP A 25 12.53 52.66 -28.05
C ASP A 25 12.44 52.51 -26.52
N ARG A 26 12.69 51.31 -25.97
CA ARG A 26 12.70 50.96 -24.54
C ARG A 26 11.54 51.59 -23.77
N LEU A 27 10.33 51.44 -24.30
CA LEU A 27 9.13 51.93 -23.65
C LEU A 27 8.95 51.18 -22.32
N ASP A 28 8.79 51.93 -21.22
CA ASP A 28 8.44 51.36 -19.93
C ASP A 28 7.00 50.86 -19.98
N VAL A 29 6.85 49.57 -20.28
CA VAL A 29 5.58 48.86 -20.14
C VAL A 29 5.54 48.37 -18.71
N PRO A 30 4.46 48.65 -17.93
CA PRO A 30 4.33 48.08 -16.60
C PRO A 30 4.43 46.55 -16.72
N GLU A 31 5.37 45.94 -15.99
CA GLU A 31 5.48 44.49 -15.94
C GLU A 31 4.25 43.94 -15.24
N ILE A 32 3.36 43.37 -16.03
CA ILE A 32 2.24 42.58 -15.51
C ILE A 32 2.80 41.22 -15.14
N GLU A 33 2.78 40.88 -13.85
CA GLU A 33 3.05 39.52 -13.41
C GLU A 33 1.75 38.70 -13.48
N THR A 34 1.73 37.64 -14.29
CA THR A 34 0.63 36.68 -14.28
C THR A 34 0.85 35.65 -13.18
N VAL A 35 -0.22 35.00 -12.70
CA VAL A 35 -0.12 33.95 -11.66
C VAL A 35 0.83 32.82 -12.06
N GLU A 36 0.88 32.45 -13.33
CA GLU A 36 1.78 31.41 -13.84
C GLU A 36 3.24 31.84 -13.77
N ARG A 37 3.53 33.13 -14.04
CA ARG A 37 4.87 33.71 -13.91
C ARG A 37 5.28 33.81 -12.44
N PHE A 38 4.35 34.21 -11.57
CA PHE A 38 4.54 34.23 -10.13
C PHE A 38 4.85 32.82 -9.59
N LEU A 39 4.02 31.83 -9.93
CA LEU A 39 4.20 30.43 -9.53
C LEU A 39 5.52 29.85 -10.04
N GLY A 40 5.84 30.08 -11.32
CA GLY A 40 7.09 29.64 -11.90
C GLY A 40 8.30 30.16 -11.10
N SER A 41 8.30 31.45 -10.77
CA SER A 41 9.37 32.08 -9.98
C SER A 41 9.52 31.42 -8.60
N ARG A 42 8.42 31.18 -7.87
CA ARG A 42 8.46 30.54 -6.55
C ARG A 42 8.97 29.10 -6.59
N VAL A 43 8.58 28.34 -7.60
CA VAL A 43 9.07 26.96 -7.80
C VAL A 43 10.57 26.98 -8.12
N HIS A 44 11.04 27.91 -8.96
CA HIS A 44 12.46 28.05 -9.26
C HIS A 44 13.28 28.40 -8.02
N GLU A 45 12.79 29.29 -7.15
CA GLU A 45 13.46 29.62 -5.88
C GLU A 45 13.55 28.41 -4.95
N ALA A 46 12.48 27.62 -4.83
CA ALA A 46 12.51 26.40 -4.02
C ALA A 46 13.48 25.34 -4.58
N LEU A 47 13.50 25.16 -5.90
CA LEU A 47 14.44 24.23 -6.56
C LEU A 47 15.89 24.71 -6.45
N GLU A 48 16.13 26.02 -6.53
CA GLU A 48 17.45 26.62 -6.29
C GLU A 48 17.89 26.39 -4.85
N ALA A 49 17.00 26.61 -3.87
CA ALA A 49 17.28 26.32 -2.47
C ALA A 49 17.57 24.84 -2.24
N LEU A 50 16.83 23.93 -2.88
CA LEU A 50 17.11 22.49 -2.85
C LEU A 50 18.50 22.19 -3.42
N TYR A 51 18.81 22.71 -4.61
CA TYR A 51 20.09 22.51 -5.28
C TYR A 51 21.26 23.00 -4.42
N LEU A 52 21.15 24.18 -3.82
CA LEU A 52 22.18 24.73 -2.93
C LEU A 52 22.36 23.87 -1.68
N ASN A 53 21.27 23.48 -1.01
CA ASN A 53 21.36 22.62 0.17
C ASN A 53 22.04 21.28 -0.14
N VAL A 54 21.65 20.62 -1.23
CA VAL A 54 22.25 19.36 -1.69
C VAL A 54 23.74 19.54 -2.00
N ARG A 55 24.13 20.66 -2.64
CA ARG A 55 25.53 21.01 -2.91
C ARG A 55 26.36 21.18 -1.63
N PHE A 56 25.75 21.61 -0.52
CA PHE A 56 26.38 21.74 0.79
C PHE A 56 26.20 20.49 1.68
N GLY A 57 25.76 19.36 1.12
CA GLY A 57 25.65 18.08 1.82
C GLY A 57 24.44 17.97 2.77
N ARG A 58 23.48 18.89 2.65
CA ARG A 58 22.22 18.86 3.41
C ARG A 58 21.09 18.51 2.45
N ILE A 59 20.45 17.37 2.65
CA ILE A 59 19.26 17.02 1.88
C ILE A 59 18.06 17.45 2.71
N PRO A 60 17.37 18.57 2.38
CA PRO A 60 16.18 18.96 3.11
C PRO A 60 15.11 17.88 2.93
N SER A 61 14.37 17.59 4.00
CA SER A 61 13.17 16.76 3.90
C SER A 61 12.13 17.44 2.99
N LEU A 62 11.22 16.64 2.44
CA LEU A 62 10.11 17.15 1.62
C LEU A 62 9.31 18.22 2.38
N GLU A 63 9.05 18.01 3.67
CA GLU A 63 8.37 18.96 4.56
C GLU A 63 9.08 20.32 4.59
N ASN A 64 10.39 20.33 4.83
CA ASN A 64 11.17 21.57 4.90
C ASN A 64 11.17 22.34 3.57
N LEU A 65 11.16 21.63 2.44
CA LEU A 65 11.12 22.25 1.12
C LEU A 65 9.73 22.85 0.81
N LEU A 66 8.67 22.16 1.20
CA LEU A 66 7.30 22.64 1.07
C LEU A 66 7.04 23.85 1.97
N ASP A 67 7.57 23.84 3.20
CA ASP A 67 7.48 24.99 4.10
C ASP A 67 8.25 26.20 3.58
N PHE A 68 9.40 25.99 2.95
CA PHE A 68 10.13 27.07 2.27
C PHE A 68 9.31 27.67 1.12
N LEU A 69 8.73 26.83 0.26
CA LEU A 69 7.87 27.28 -0.83
C LEU A 69 6.65 28.05 -0.31
N ARG A 70 6.00 27.57 0.75
CA ARG A 70 4.86 28.25 1.39
C ARG A 70 5.23 29.62 1.93
N LYS A 71 6.38 29.76 2.60
CA LYS A 71 6.87 31.04 3.12
C LYS A 71 7.19 32.02 1.99
N ALA A 72 7.95 31.56 0.98
CA ALA A 72 8.29 32.37 -0.18
C ALA A 72 7.03 32.84 -0.94
N TRP A 73 6.01 31.99 -1.02
CA TRP A 73 4.70 32.34 -1.60
C TRP A 73 3.98 33.43 -0.82
N GLN A 74 3.90 33.31 0.51
CA GLN A 74 3.22 34.28 1.36
C GLN A 74 3.93 35.65 1.40
N GLU A 75 5.26 35.65 1.43
CA GLU A 75 6.06 36.88 1.50
C GLU A 75 6.06 37.64 0.18
N ALA A 76 6.02 36.94 -0.96
CA ALA A 76 6.09 37.56 -2.28
C ALA A 76 4.73 37.96 -2.86
N TRP A 77 3.61 37.52 -2.28
CA TRP A 77 2.28 37.77 -2.83
C TRP A 77 1.91 39.27 -2.78
N HIS A 78 1.40 39.80 -3.90
CA HIS A 78 0.85 41.16 -3.99
C HIS A 78 -0.39 41.23 -4.89
N ASP A 79 -1.23 42.24 -4.68
CA ASP A 79 -2.55 42.35 -5.33
C ASP A 79 -2.49 42.69 -6.84
N ASP A 80 -1.32 43.04 -7.36
CA ASP A 80 -1.11 43.36 -8.78
C ASP A 80 -0.89 42.12 -9.69
N VAL A 81 -0.92 40.90 -9.15
CA VAL A 81 -0.78 39.67 -9.95
C VAL A 81 -2.07 39.41 -10.74
N LEU A 82 -2.00 39.46 -12.08
CA LEU A 82 -3.17 39.25 -12.94
C LEU A 82 -3.52 37.77 -13.09
N ILE A 83 -4.78 37.43 -12.77
CA ILE A 83 -5.38 36.12 -13.01
C ILE A 83 -6.16 36.19 -14.32
N GLN A 84 -5.64 35.50 -15.36
CA GLN A 84 -6.19 35.62 -16.71
C GLN A 84 -7.37 34.66 -16.99
N GLN A 85 -7.77 33.84 -16.00
CA GLN A 85 -8.94 32.95 -16.09
C GLN A 85 -10.13 33.55 -15.33
N SER A 86 -11.27 33.68 -16.01
CA SER A 86 -12.50 34.33 -15.49
C SER A 86 -13.19 33.56 -14.36
N ASP A 87 -12.79 32.31 -14.11
CA ASP A 87 -13.52 31.37 -13.25
C ASP A 87 -12.74 30.98 -11.99
N LEU A 88 -11.51 31.49 -11.82
CA LEU A 88 -10.64 31.20 -10.68
C LEU A 88 -10.26 32.51 -9.98
N THR A 89 -10.48 32.56 -8.68
CA THR A 89 -10.10 33.70 -7.84
C THR A 89 -8.72 33.50 -7.22
N ALA A 90 -8.10 34.58 -6.73
CA ALA A 90 -6.85 34.52 -5.95
C ALA A 90 -6.96 33.54 -4.77
N ASP A 91 -8.16 33.41 -4.20
CA ASP A 91 -8.48 32.48 -3.12
C ASP A 91 -8.55 31.02 -3.56
N ASP A 92 -8.80 30.72 -4.83
CA ASP A 92 -8.78 29.36 -5.38
C ASP A 92 -7.35 28.87 -5.60
N TYR A 93 -6.44 29.74 -6.04
CA TYR A 93 -5.00 29.47 -6.08
C TYR A 93 -4.41 29.37 -4.67
N ARG A 94 -4.85 30.23 -3.76
CA ARG A 94 -4.51 30.14 -2.33
C ARG A 94 -4.99 28.81 -1.74
N ARG A 95 -6.22 28.37 -2.01
CA ARG A 95 -6.76 27.07 -1.57
C ARG A 95 -6.06 25.86 -2.20
N ALA A 96 -5.68 25.93 -3.47
CA ALA A 96 -4.89 24.87 -4.12
C ALA A 96 -3.48 24.75 -3.53
N SER A 97 -2.86 25.87 -3.13
CA SER A 97 -1.58 25.89 -2.41
C SER A 97 -1.70 25.59 -0.90
N ALA A 98 -2.89 25.74 -0.32
CA ALA A 98 -3.21 25.47 1.08
C ALA A 98 -3.83 24.08 1.32
N ALA A 99 -4.14 23.34 0.25
CA ALA A 99 -4.30 21.90 0.35
C ALA A 99 -2.99 21.35 0.93
N ASP A 100 -3.08 20.51 1.96
CA ASP A 100 -1.93 19.85 2.56
C ASP A 100 -1.91 18.36 2.15
N PRO A 101 -1.55 18.03 0.89
CA PRO A 101 -1.43 16.64 0.46
C PRO A 101 -0.54 15.80 1.36
N VAL A 102 0.45 16.40 2.02
CA VAL A 102 1.33 15.71 2.97
C VAL A 102 0.54 15.34 4.22
N GLY A 103 -0.13 16.31 4.87
CA GLY A 103 -1.02 16.03 6.00
C GLY A 103 -2.15 15.05 5.67
N TRP A 104 -2.68 15.05 4.44
CA TRP A 104 -3.65 14.04 4.01
C TRP A 104 -3.05 12.65 3.88
N VAL A 105 -1.82 12.54 3.38
CA VAL A 105 -1.09 11.27 3.30
C VAL A 105 -0.80 10.73 4.70
N ASP A 106 -0.40 11.61 5.63
CA ASP A 106 -0.14 11.24 7.02
C ASP A 106 -1.42 10.81 7.74
N GLN A 107 -2.50 11.60 7.63
CA GLN A 107 -3.82 11.23 8.15
C GLN A 107 -4.33 9.91 7.55
N LEU A 108 -4.11 9.68 6.25
CA LEU A 108 -4.46 8.42 5.60
C LEU A 108 -3.63 7.25 6.14
N GLY A 109 -2.34 7.47 6.41
CA GLY A 109 -1.46 6.50 7.06
C GLY A 109 -1.99 6.11 8.44
N GLU A 110 -2.25 7.10 9.29
CA GLU A 110 -2.81 6.91 10.63
C GLU A 110 -4.14 6.15 10.60
N LEU A 111 -5.06 6.52 9.70
CA LEU A 111 -6.34 5.82 9.56
C LEU A 111 -6.16 4.37 9.10
N LYS A 112 -5.19 4.07 8.24
CA LYS A 112 -4.88 2.68 7.82
C LYS A 112 -4.31 1.86 8.97
N ASP A 113 -3.45 2.46 9.79
CA ASP A 113 -2.87 1.81 10.96
C ASP A 113 -3.93 1.56 12.04
N GLN A 114 -4.80 2.55 12.31
CA GLN A 114 -5.95 2.38 13.20
C GLN A 114 -6.89 1.29 12.70
N ARG A 115 -7.25 1.28 11.40
CA ARG A 115 -8.07 0.23 10.81
C ARG A 115 -7.44 -1.14 11.01
N LYS A 116 -6.13 -1.28 10.80
CA LYS A 116 -5.42 -2.53 11.00
C LYS A 116 -5.45 -2.96 12.47
N ALA A 117 -5.26 -2.04 13.40
CA ALA A 117 -5.34 -2.32 14.84
C ALA A 117 -6.74 -2.78 15.25
N THR A 118 -7.80 -2.04 14.86
CA THR A 118 -9.19 -2.43 15.16
C THR A 118 -9.57 -3.77 14.54
N LEU A 119 -9.12 -4.07 13.31
CA LEU A 119 -9.35 -5.38 12.70
C LEU A 119 -8.68 -6.48 13.52
N ALA A 120 -7.43 -6.29 13.95
CA ALA A 120 -6.72 -7.26 14.77
C ALA A 120 -7.39 -7.49 16.13
N GLU A 121 -7.92 -6.43 16.75
CA GLU A 121 -8.70 -6.52 18.00
C GLU A 121 -10.00 -7.31 17.81
N LEU A 122 -10.76 -7.02 16.75
CA LEU A 122 -11.98 -7.75 16.42
C LEU A 122 -11.70 -9.23 16.10
N ASP A 123 -10.65 -9.51 15.34
CA ASP A 123 -10.23 -10.88 15.02
C ASP A 123 -9.88 -11.66 16.30
N ALA A 124 -9.16 -11.03 17.25
CA ALA A 124 -8.84 -11.64 18.53
C ALA A 124 -10.10 -11.91 19.39
N GLU A 125 -11.08 -11.01 19.38
CA GLU A 125 -12.35 -11.21 20.08
C GLU A 125 -13.17 -12.35 19.44
N ILE A 126 -13.20 -12.42 18.10
CA ILE A 126 -13.83 -13.51 17.35
C ILE A 126 -13.19 -14.84 17.71
N GLU A 127 -11.86 -14.95 17.67
CA GLU A 127 -11.13 -16.17 18.00
C GLU A 127 -11.41 -16.63 19.44
N ALA A 128 -11.46 -15.68 20.39
CA ALA A 128 -11.80 -15.97 21.78
C ALA A 128 -13.23 -16.52 21.92
N LEU A 129 -14.19 -15.96 21.20
CA LEU A 129 -15.57 -16.46 21.19
C LEU A 129 -15.69 -17.82 20.51
N GLU A 130 -15.01 -18.03 19.38
CA GLU A 130 -14.99 -19.32 18.69
C GLU A 130 -14.42 -20.41 19.59
N ARG A 131 -13.31 -20.14 20.30
CA ARG A 131 -12.74 -21.07 21.28
C ARG A 131 -13.74 -21.42 22.37
N ARG A 132 -14.39 -20.43 22.97
CA ARG A 132 -15.42 -20.65 24.01
C ARG A 132 -16.58 -21.51 23.49
N ILE A 133 -17.05 -21.26 22.27
CA ILE A 133 -18.11 -22.05 21.64
C ILE A 133 -17.64 -23.48 21.39
N ALA A 134 -16.41 -23.66 20.91
CA ALA A 134 -15.82 -24.97 20.65
C ALA A 134 -15.61 -25.80 21.93
N ASP A 135 -15.15 -25.16 23.01
CA ASP A 135 -14.96 -25.78 24.32
C ASP A 135 -16.31 -26.21 24.91
N TYR A 136 -17.31 -25.32 24.92
CA TYR A 136 -18.67 -25.66 25.37
C TYR A 136 -19.29 -26.80 24.57
N ALA A 137 -19.16 -26.77 23.24
CA ALA A 137 -19.65 -27.84 22.38
C ALA A 137 -18.91 -29.18 22.62
N ALA A 138 -17.64 -29.14 23.07
CA ALA A 138 -16.89 -30.32 23.46
C ALA A 138 -17.47 -30.98 24.70
N GLU A 139 -17.69 -30.18 25.74
CA GLU A 139 -18.14 -30.63 27.06
C GLU A 139 -19.55 -31.22 26.98
N GLU A 140 -20.42 -30.59 26.19
CA GLU A 140 -21.81 -31.01 26.03
C GLU A 140 -22.04 -32.00 24.87
N GLY A 141 -20.99 -32.33 24.09
CA GLY A 141 -21.09 -33.23 22.94
C GLY A 141 -21.97 -32.70 21.79
N LEU A 142 -22.01 -31.38 21.59
CA LEU A 142 -22.88 -30.72 20.61
C LEU A 142 -22.17 -30.46 19.27
N GLU A 143 -22.87 -30.67 18.15
CA GLU A 143 -22.38 -30.28 16.82
C GLU A 143 -22.77 -28.85 16.42
N ALA A 144 -23.74 -28.25 17.13
CA ALA A 144 -24.20 -26.89 16.89
C ALA A 144 -24.66 -26.18 18.17
N VAL A 145 -24.33 -24.90 18.28
CA VAL A 145 -24.74 -24.00 19.36
C VAL A 145 -25.61 -22.88 18.77
N PHE A 146 -26.79 -22.66 19.33
CA PHE A 146 -27.74 -21.70 18.78
C PHE A 146 -27.85 -20.43 19.63
N GLY A 147 -27.70 -19.27 19.00
CA GLY A 147 -27.98 -17.96 19.59
C GLY A 147 -29.32 -17.39 19.13
N ALA A 148 -29.65 -16.17 19.55
CA ALA A 148 -30.91 -15.51 19.20
C ALA A 148 -31.10 -15.35 17.68
N THR A 149 -30.08 -14.83 17.00
CA THR A 149 -30.12 -14.53 15.55
C THR A 149 -29.27 -15.49 14.71
N TYR A 150 -28.18 -15.98 15.28
CA TYR A 150 -27.18 -16.79 14.60
C TYR A 150 -27.09 -18.17 15.23
N TYR A 151 -26.48 -19.12 14.51
CA TYR A 151 -26.05 -20.38 15.10
C TYR A 151 -24.62 -20.70 14.63
N ALA A 152 -23.89 -21.38 15.50
CA ALA A 152 -22.54 -21.85 15.28
C ALA A 152 -22.55 -23.35 15.04
N ARG A 153 -21.94 -23.83 13.97
CA ARG A 153 -21.68 -25.27 13.76
C ARG A 153 -20.22 -25.55 14.07
N VAL A 154 -19.97 -26.52 14.93
CA VAL A 154 -18.63 -26.93 15.34
C VAL A 154 -18.28 -28.22 14.58
N ARG A 155 -17.17 -28.19 13.84
CA ARG A 155 -16.62 -29.39 13.19
C ARG A 155 -15.27 -29.71 13.77
N ARG A 156 -15.10 -30.95 14.20
CA ARG A 156 -13.82 -31.54 14.58
C ARG A 156 -13.33 -32.39 13.42
N SER A 157 -12.08 -32.22 13.04
CA SER A 157 -11.49 -33.03 11.98
C SER A 157 -10.05 -33.34 12.34
N GLU A 158 -9.72 -34.62 12.29
CA GLU A 158 -8.34 -35.07 12.41
C GLU A 158 -7.61 -34.73 11.12
N ARG A 159 -6.65 -33.81 11.21
CA ARG A 159 -5.79 -33.44 10.09
C ARG A 159 -4.44 -34.09 10.27
N VAL A 160 -4.13 -34.93 9.31
CA VAL A 160 -2.82 -35.53 9.11
C VAL A 160 -1.94 -34.55 8.34
N ARG A 161 -0.80 -34.17 8.91
CA ARG A 161 0.22 -33.33 8.27
C ARG A 161 1.56 -34.04 8.22
N TYR A 162 2.37 -33.67 7.24
CA TYR A 162 3.76 -34.12 7.11
C TYR A 162 4.69 -32.91 7.16
N PRO A 163 5.99 -33.11 7.49
CA PRO A 163 7.02 -32.07 7.52
C PRO A 163 6.97 -31.12 6.33
N LEU A 164 6.89 -29.82 6.63
CA LEU A 164 6.95 -28.74 5.65
C LEU A 164 8.39 -28.22 5.49
N THR A 165 8.60 -27.19 4.68
CA THR A 165 9.94 -26.69 4.26
C THR A 165 10.86 -26.30 5.42
N ASP A 166 10.29 -25.97 6.55
CA ASP A 166 10.92 -25.51 7.79
C ASP A 166 11.14 -26.62 8.84
N ASP A 167 10.61 -27.84 8.63
CA ASP A 167 10.76 -28.95 9.58
C ASP A 167 12.07 -29.73 9.32
N PRO A 168 12.95 -29.90 10.32
CA PRO A 168 14.20 -30.66 10.18
C PRO A 168 14.02 -32.10 9.69
N ARG A 169 12.88 -32.73 10.02
CA ARG A 169 12.54 -34.10 9.61
C ARG A 169 12.16 -34.21 8.14
N ARG A 170 12.01 -33.08 7.45
CA ARG A 170 11.68 -33.05 6.02
C ARG A 170 12.73 -33.77 5.20
N GLN A 171 14.02 -33.53 5.45
CA GLN A 171 15.09 -34.10 4.65
C GLN A 171 15.04 -35.63 4.67
N GLU A 172 14.83 -36.23 5.84
CA GLU A 172 14.69 -37.68 6.00
C GLU A 172 13.48 -38.23 5.26
N LEU A 173 12.34 -37.51 5.30
CA LEU A 173 11.15 -37.86 4.53
C LEU A 173 11.41 -37.79 3.01
N GLU A 174 12.11 -36.76 2.53
CA GLU A 174 12.48 -36.67 1.11
C GLU A 174 13.35 -37.85 0.70
N ASP A 175 14.32 -38.24 1.53
CA ASP A 175 15.22 -39.36 1.26
C ASP A 175 14.49 -40.70 1.25
N VAL A 176 13.49 -40.91 2.13
CA VAL A 176 12.58 -42.06 2.07
C VAL A 176 11.81 -42.06 0.75
N LEU A 177 11.19 -40.95 0.37
CA LEU A 177 10.41 -40.84 -0.86
C LEU A 177 11.25 -41.02 -2.13
N ARG A 178 12.50 -40.54 -2.12
CA ARG A 178 13.46 -40.70 -3.24
C ARG A 178 13.93 -42.14 -3.37
N ARG A 179 14.27 -42.82 -2.26
CA ARG A 179 14.67 -44.24 -2.26
C ARG A 179 13.62 -45.15 -2.88
N HIS A 180 12.34 -44.85 -2.67
CA HIS A 180 11.23 -45.61 -3.25
C HIS A 180 10.73 -45.06 -4.59
N GLY A 181 11.40 -44.07 -5.19
CA GLY A 181 11.07 -43.53 -6.51
C GLY A 181 9.77 -42.72 -6.59
N ARG A 182 9.16 -42.36 -5.45
CA ARG A 182 7.87 -41.64 -5.39
C ARG A 182 7.99 -40.14 -5.13
N TRP A 183 9.22 -39.63 -4.97
CA TRP A 183 9.48 -38.19 -4.81
C TRP A 183 8.85 -37.33 -5.91
N GLY A 184 8.89 -37.79 -7.17
CA GLY A 184 8.30 -37.08 -8.31
C GLY A 184 6.78 -36.89 -8.20
N GLU A 185 6.06 -37.78 -7.52
CA GLU A 185 4.60 -37.70 -7.33
C GLU A 185 4.18 -36.74 -6.21
N VAL A 186 5.10 -36.37 -5.32
CA VAL A 186 4.81 -35.53 -4.15
C VAL A 186 5.42 -34.14 -4.31
N SER A 187 6.63 -34.06 -4.85
CA SER A 187 7.32 -32.80 -5.12
C SER A 187 6.71 -32.03 -6.30
N ALA A 188 6.18 -32.73 -7.31
CA ALA A 188 5.52 -32.07 -8.44
C ALA A 188 4.07 -31.66 -8.14
N LEU A 189 3.46 -32.22 -7.09
CA LEU A 189 2.01 -32.15 -6.81
C LEU A 189 1.65 -31.56 -5.44
N ASP A 190 2.61 -30.98 -4.71
CA ASP A 190 2.48 -30.43 -3.34
C ASP A 190 2.57 -31.50 -2.23
N ILE A 191 3.45 -31.29 -1.25
CA ILE A 191 3.57 -32.11 -0.02
C ILE A 191 2.24 -32.20 0.74
N ARG A 192 1.35 -31.21 0.56
CA ARG A 192 -0.03 -31.24 1.10
C ARG A 192 -0.90 -32.35 0.51
N ALA A 193 -0.56 -32.91 -0.64
CA ALA A 193 -1.26 -34.05 -1.23
C ALA A 193 -0.81 -35.40 -0.63
N LEU A 194 0.32 -35.44 0.09
CA LEU A 194 0.88 -36.66 0.66
C LEU A 194 -0.11 -37.45 1.55
N PRO A 195 -0.90 -36.83 2.46
CA PRO A 195 -1.90 -37.55 3.24
C PRO A 195 -2.97 -38.24 2.41
N SER A 196 -3.33 -37.68 1.25
CA SER A 196 -4.30 -38.31 0.34
C SER A 196 -3.68 -39.49 -0.38
N ARG A 197 -2.43 -39.37 -0.83
CA ARG A 197 -1.69 -40.44 -1.54
C ARG A 197 -1.43 -41.64 -0.64
N VAL A 198 -0.97 -41.40 0.59
CA VAL A 198 -0.75 -42.47 1.58
C VAL A 198 -2.05 -43.23 1.88
N ARG A 199 -3.19 -42.54 1.93
CA ARG A 199 -4.51 -43.16 2.17
C ARG A 199 -5.14 -43.82 0.94
N SER A 200 -4.75 -43.42 -0.27
CA SER A 200 -5.30 -43.96 -1.52
C SER A 200 -4.97 -45.44 -1.75
N GLY A 201 -3.96 -45.98 -1.05
CA GLY A 201 -3.51 -47.36 -1.20
C GLY A 201 -2.68 -47.61 -2.46
N GLU A 202 -2.36 -46.58 -3.25
CA GLU A 202 -1.56 -46.67 -4.48
C GLU A 202 -0.08 -47.02 -4.23
N TRP A 203 0.39 -46.90 -2.98
CA TRP A 203 1.80 -47.08 -2.62
C TRP A 203 2.08 -48.43 -1.94
N PRO A 204 3.28 -49.01 -2.16
CA PRO A 204 3.68 -50.24 -1.48
C PRO A 204 3.59 -50.11 0.05
N PRO A 205 3.15 -51.17 0.77
CA PRO A 205 3.03 -51.14 2.22
C PRO A 205 4.32 -50.74 2.95
N GLU A 206 5.47 -51.14 2.43
CA GLU A 206 6.80 -50.79 2.97
C GLU A 206 7.05 -49.28 2.94
N LEU A 207 6.69 -48.61 1.84
CA LEU A 207 6.82 -47.17 1.71
C LEU A 207 5.84 -46.45 2.63
N VAL A 208 4.60 -46.92 2.72
CA VAL A 208 3.60 -46.36 3.63
C VAL A 208 4.11 -46.42 5.08
N GLN A 209 4.63 -47.57 5.51
CA GLN A 209 5.19 -47.74 6.86
C GLN A 209 6.41 -46.86 7.11
N ALA A 210 7.26 -46.62 6.10
CA ALA A 210 8.41 -45.74 6.23
C ALA A 210 8.02 -44.25 6.35
N VAL A 211 6.85 -43.86 5.83
CA VAL A 211 6.36 -42.47 5.84
C VAL A 211 5.52 -42.16 7.09
N LEU A 212 4.81 -43.13 7.66
CA LEU A 212 3.99 -42.96 8.87
C LEU A 212 4.70 -42.31 10.07
N PRO A 213 5.99 -42.57 10.39
CA PRO A 213 6.69 -41.92 11.50
C PRO A 213 6.83 -40.39 11.36
N PHE A 214 6.72 -39.87 10.13
CA PHE A 214 6.74 -38.43 9.87
C PHE A 214 5.36 -37.79 10.01
N GLU A 215 4.32 -38.58 10.27
CA GLU A 215 2.96 -38.10 10.43
C GLU A 215 2.81 -37.29 11.71
N THR A 216 2.31 -36.05 11.59
CA THR A 216 1.85 -35.26 12.74
C THR A 216 0.34 -35.15 12.66
N ARG A 217 -0.36 -35.75 13.62
CA ARG A 217 -1.81 -35.68 13.76
C ARG A 217 -2.17 -34.49 14.63
N GLY A 218 -3.03 -33.62 14.13
CA GLY A 218 -3.61 -32.53 14.89
C GLY A 218 -5.13 -32.55 14.78
N GLU A 219 -5.81 -32.33 15.90
CA GLU A 219 -7.22 -31.99 15.85
C GLU A 219 -7.36 -30.55 15.36
N THR A 220 -8.15 -30.34 14.31
CA THR A 220 -8.56 -28.99 13.91
C THR A 220 -10.04 -28.84 14.24
N VAL A 221 -10.34 -27.88 15.10
CA VAL A 221 -11.71 -27.46 15.38
C VAL A 221 -12.02 -26.25 14.51
N THR A 222 -13.18 -26.24 13.87
CA THR A 222 -13.65 -25.10 13.08
C THR A 222 -15.05 -24.74 13.52
N VAL A 223 -15.23 -23.49 13.93
CA VAL A 223 -16.55 -22.92 14.23
C VAL A 223 -17.01 -22.13 13.01
N ARG A 224 -18.23 -22.39 12.53
CA ARG A 224 -18.83 -21.62 11.44
C ARG A 224 -20.14 -21.01 11.87
N ILE A 225 -20.23 -19.69 11.78
CA ILE A 225 -21.44 -18.93 12.07
C ILE A 225 -22.34 -18.86 10.83
N SER A 226 -23.64 -18.98 11.02
CA SER A 226 -24.65 -18.78 9.98
C SER A 226 -25.89 -18.10 10.58
N LYS A 227 -26.61 -17.31 9.78
CA LYS A 227 -27.91 -16.78 10.19
C LYS A 227 -28.90 -17.93 10.34
N ARG A 228 -29.73 -17.88 11.37
CA ARG A 228 -30.82 -18.85 11.49
C ARG A 228 -31.77 -18.69 10.29
N PRO A 229 -32.18 -19.78 9.63
CA PRO A 229 -33.26 -19.69 8.67
C PRO A 229 -34.50 -19.16 9.42
N ASN A 230 -35.18 -18.17 8.85
CA ASN A 230 -36.45 -17.70 9.40
C ASN A 230 -37.37 -18.92 9.52
N ALA A 231 -37.82 -19.23 10.73
CA ALA A 231 -38.92 -20.16 10.92
C ALA A 231 -40.14 -19.53 10.25
N GLY A 232 -40.48 -20.05 9.06
CA GLY A 232 -41.74 -19.74 8.38
C GLY A 232 -42.91 -20.36 9.10
#